data_AF-R0KDC9-F1
#
_entry.id   AF-R0KDC9-F1
#
_cell.length_a   1.000
_cell.length_b   1.000
_cell.length_c   1.000
_cell.angle_alpha   90.00
_cell.angle_beta   90.00
_cell.angle_gamma   90.00
#
_symmetry.space_group_name_H-M   'P 1'
#
loop_
_entity.id
_entity.type
_entity.pdbx_description
1 polymer ?
#
loop_
_entity_poly.entity_id
_entity_poly.type
_entity_poly.pdbx_seq_one_letter_code
_entity_poly.pdbx_strand_id
1 'polypeptide(L)'
;MSTSVVHSSPSASHRGGPLGAPKENSPFFSPLPQAAWSPTAANNALGRDICSMNSTILADLQGLSSIPRVYAALFHRTRTFAATVRQLVAVSPGMWAQAACLLVDWGVHILRHPQIRLERFLNSQRESLYWILDDALLRICLDQWDPPLLAAVPTLHKDPSGPSSRASSSTSSSLSSPPSPSHSLSTSAARVAAPWDVATRPVRRSLAEAQHLVPLWGQQDVEETKKWSVPACEGAMAEWFEVGWFRRSTSFLAQSTRVYEIWRTMRRVARGQLPAELANAIVEDVAAFEKLPLGDLREMYFPTAS
;
A
#
# COMPACT_ATOMS: atom_id res chain seq x y z
N MET A 1 -31.94 12.86 47.40
CA MET A 1 -32.86 11.85 47.95
C MET A 1 -32.62 10.56 47.15
N SER A 2 -31.70 9.70 47.58
CA SER A 2 -31.90 8.56 48.52
C SER A 2 -32.55 7.37 47.80
N THR A 3 -31.81 6.38 47.27
CA THR A 3 -31.21 5.15 47.87
C THR A 3 -32.16 3.97 48.09
N SER A 4 -31.88 2.82 47.45
CA SER A 4 -31.76 1.44 48.02
C SER A 4 -31.63 0.44 46.85
N VAL A 5 -30.52 -0.27 46.59
CA VAL A 5 -29.92 -1.43 47.30
C VAL A 5 -30.92 -2.51 47.71
N VAL A 6 -30.83 -3.69 47.09
CA VAL A 6 -31.05 -4.99 47.75
C VAL A 6 -30.00 -5.99 47.24
N HIS A 7 -29.17 -6.45 48.17
CA HIS A 7 -28.32 -7.64 48.07
C HIS A 7 -29.16 -8.92 48.17
N SER A 8 -28.73 -9.99 47.52
CA SER A 8 -28.87 -11.36 48.04
C SER A 8 -27.91 -12.33 47.33
N SER A 9 -26.88 -12.76 48.06
CA SER A 9 -26.29 -14.10 47.96
C SER A 9 -26.55 -14.80 49.30
N PRO A 10 -26.61 -16.15 49.34
CA PRO A 10 -25.43 -16.85 49.88
C PRO A 10 -25.12 -18.22 49.24
N SER A 11 -23.81 -18.52 49.20
CA SER A 11 -23.07 -19.73 49.64
C SER A 11 -23.76 -21.11 49.66
N ALA A 12 -23.14 -22.27 49.43
CA ALA A 12 -21.80 -22.74 49.02
C ALA A 12 -21.88 -24.29 48.96
N SER A 13 -21.00 -24.98 48.22
CA SER A 13 -20.19 -26.13 48.72
C SER A 13 -19.56 -27.01 47.61
N HIS A 14 -18.22 -26.92 47.54
CA HIS A 14 -17.16 -27.94 47.40
C HIS A 14 -17.23 -29.19 46.49
N ARG A 15 -16.23 -29.27 45.58
CA ARG A 15 -15.17 -30.32 45.40
C ARG A 15 -14.39 -29.97 44.11
N GLY A 16 -13.06 -29.96 43.95
CA GLY A 16 -11.87 -30.20 44.77
C GLY A 16 -10.62 -30.38 43.86
N GLY A 17 -9.70 -29.40 43.89
CA GLY A 17 -8.23 -29.43 43.57
C GLY A 17 -7.68 -29.88 42.18
N PRO A 18 -6.35 -29.71 41.90
CA PRO A 18 -5.44 -28.66 42.36
C PRO A 18 -4.54 -28.02 41.26
N LEU A 19 -4.14 -26.77 41.54
CA LEU A 19 -2.84 -26.13 41.26
C LEU A 19 -2.19 -26.24 39.86
N GLY A 20 -2.25 -25.13 39.12
CA GLY A 20 -1.33 -24.81 38.02
C GLY A 20 -1.29 -23.30 37.80
N ALA A 21 -0.56 -22.57 38.64
CA ALA A 21 -0.31 -21.14 38.46
C ALA A 21 0.63 -20.90 37.26
N PRO A 22 0.37 -19.91 36.39
CA PRO A 22 1.36 -19.47 35.42
C PRO A 22 2.51 -18.76 36.13
N LYS A 23 3.74 -19.18 35.83
CA LYS A 23 4.99 -18.58 36.34
C LYS A 23 5.13 -17.14 35.83
N GLU A 24 4.78 -16.19 36.68
CA GLU A 24 5.28 -14.81 36.60
C GLU A 24 6.75 -14.79 37.00
N ASN A 25 7.65 -14.88 36.03
CA ASN A 25 9.06 -14.52 36.22
C ASN A 25 9.37 -13.31 35.33
N SER A 26 8.86 -12.15 35.72
CA SER A 26 9.42 -10.85 35.32
C SER A 26 10.09 -10.22 36.53
N PRO A 27 11.43 -10.08 36.56
CA PRO A 27 12.14 -9.51 37.71
C PRO A 27 11.90 -8.00 37.88
N PHE A 28 11.14 -7.36 36.99
CA PHE A 28 10.86 -5.93 37.04
C PHE A 28 9.61 -5.54 37.85
N PHE A 29 8.75 -6.50 38.23
CA PHE A 29 7.46 -6.23 38.89
C PHE A 29 7.27 -6.92 40.24
N SER A 30 8.27 -7.62 40.77
CA SER A 30 8.19 -8.19 42.12
C SER A 30 8.14 -7.06 43.16
N PRO A 31 7.07 -6.91 43.97
CA PRO A 31 7.07 -5.98 45.09
C PRO A 31 8.21 -6.39 46.03
N LEU A 32 9.09 -5.46 46.37
CA LEU A 32 10.15 -5.72 47.35
C LEU A 32 9.50 -6.14 48.69
N PRO A 33 10.07 -7.14 49.40
CA PRO A 33 9.53 -7.63 50.66
C PRO A 33 9.31 -6.47 51.65
N GLN A 34 8.12 -6.44 52.28
CA GLN A 34 7.66 -5.37 53.18
C GLN A 34 8.59 -5.08 54.38
N ALA A 35 9.54 -5.97 54.67
CA ALA A 35 10.49 -5.84 55.78
C ALA A 35 11.66 -4.86 55.54
N ALA A 36 11.75 -4.19 54.38
CA ALA A 36 12.88 -3.30 54.06
C ALA A 36 12.48 -1.93 53.49
N TRP A 37 11.26 -1.45 53.76
CA TRP A 37 10.83 -0.13 53.31
C TRP A 37 11.39 0.94 54.26
N SER A 38 12.58 1.45 53.93
CA SER A 38 13.04 2.68 54.57
C SER A 38 12.09 3.83 54.20
N PRO A 39 11.91 4.84 55.07
CA PRO A 39 11.10 6.03 54.76
C PRO A 39 11.51 6.68 53.43
N THR A 40 12.79 6.63 53.09
CA THR A 40 13.35 7.11 51.82
C THR A 40 12.88 6.27 50.62
N ALA A 41 12.87 4.94 50.74
CA ALA A 41 12.39 4.06 49.67
C ALA A 41 10.88 4.23 49.42
N ALA A 42 10.10 4.39 50.49
CA ALA A 42 8.67 4.67 50.39
C ALA A 42 8.38 6.03 49.73
N ASN A 43 9.11 7.09 50.12
CA ASN A 43 8.98 8.41 49.50
C ASN A 43 9.38 8.40 48.02
N ASN A 44 10.43 7.67 47.65
CA ASN A 44 10.85 7.53 46.25
C ASN A 44 9.84 6.72 45.42
N ALA A 45 9.19 5.71 46.01
CA ALA A 45 8.11 4.98 45.36
C ALA A 45 6.88 5.88 45.14
N LEU A 46 6.43 6.58 46.19
CA LEU A 46 5.32 7.53 46.10
C LEU A 46 5.59 8.65 45.08
N GLY A 47 6.80 9.20 45.05
CA GLY A 47 7.21 10.20 44.07
C GLY A 47 7.12 9.68 42.63
N ARG A 48 7.55 8.44 42.39
CA ARG A 48 7.40 7.79 41.08
C ARG A 48 5.93 7.57 40.71
N ASP A 49 5.11 7.13 41.66
CA ASP A 49 3.68 6.88 41.44
C ASP A 49 2.94 8.19 41.12
N ILE A 50 3.21 9.27 41.86
CA ILE A 50 2.65 10.60 41.59
C ILE A 50 3.08 11.10 40.20
N CYS A 51 4.37 10.97 39.84
CA CYS A 51 4.86 11.34 38.52
C CYS A 51 4.19 10.51 37.41
N SER A 52 3.97 9.21 37.64
CA SER A 52 3.30 8.31 36.70
C SER A 52 1.82 8.67 36.49
N MET A 53 1.09 8.92 37.58
CA MET A 53 -0.31 9.35 37.52
C MET A 53 -0.46 10.71 36.85
N ASN A 54 0.39 11.69 37.20
CA ASN A 54 0.38 13.02 36.59
C ASN A 54 0.69 12.93 35.09
N SER A 55 1.65 12.10 34.69
CA SER A 55 1.98 11.87 33.28
C SER A 55 0.81 11.26 32.51
N THR A 56 0.06 10.35 33.13
CA THR A 56 -1.13 9.73 32.52
C THR A 56 -2.24 10.76 32.30
N ILE A 57 -2.54 11.58 33.32
CA ILE A 57 -3.54 12.65 33.22
C ILE A 57 -3.14 13.69 32.17
N LEU A 58 -1.87 14.10 32.14
CA LEU A 58 -1.36 15.04 31.14
C LEU A 58 -1.44 14.47 29.72
N ALA A 59 -1.11 13.18 29.54
CA ALA A 59 -1.25 12.48 28.26
C ALA A 59 -2.71 12.41 27.81
N ASP A 60 -3.65 12.16 28.72
CA ASP A 60 -5.09 12.17 28.43
C ASP A 60 -5.59 13.55 28.03
N LEU A 61 -5.21 14.61 28.77
CA LEU A 61 -5.58 15.99 28.48
C LEU A 61 -5.06 16.47 27.11
N GLN A 62 -3.91 15.95 26.67
CA GLN A 62 -3.33 16.25 25.36
C GLN A 62 -3.87 15.33 24.24
N GLY A 63 -4.72 14.36 24.59
CA GLY A 63 -5.34 13.40 23.68
C GLY A 63 -4.42 12.26 23.23
N LEU A 64 -3.24 12.10 23.85
CA LEU A 64 -2.24 11.10 23.47
C LEU A 64 -2.75 9.66 23.67
N SER A 65 -3.61 9.44 24.67
CA SER A 65 -4.23 8.13 24.93
C SER A 65 -5.19 7.66 23.84
N SER A 66 -5.68 8.58 23.00
CA SER A 66 -6.51 8.23 21.86
C SER A 66 -5.69 7.75 20.65
N ILE A 67 -4.40 8.11 20.56
CA ILE A 67 -3.54 7.84 19.39
C ILE A 67 -3.48 6.35 19.06
N PRO A 68 -3.24 5.42 20.00
CA PRO A 68 -3.19 3.99 19.66
C PRO A 68 -4.51 3.47 19.05
N ARG A 69 -5.65 3.98 19.51
CA ARG A 69 -6.97 3.60 18.99
C ARG A 69 -7.20 4.17 17.58
N VAL A 70 -6.86 5.44 17.37
CA VAL A 70 -6.97 6.09 16.05
C VAL A 70 -6.03 5.40 15.06
N TYR A 71 -4.78 5.13 15.45
CA TYR A 71 -3.83 4.39 14.63
C TYR A 71 -4.34 2.99 14.26
N ALA A 72 -4.82 2.20 15.22
CA ALA A 72 -5.35 0.86 14.94
C ALA A 72 -6.51 0.89 13.93
N ALA A 73 -7.46 1.82 14.10
CA ALA A 73 -8.56 2.00 13.18
C ALA A 73 -8.08 2.43 11.79
N LEU A 74 -7.16 3.39 11.72
CA LEU A 74 -6.61 3.91 10.47
C LEU A 74 -5.78 2.85 9.73
N PHE A 75 -5.00 2.05 10.45
CA PHE A 75 -4.22 0.95 9.91
C PHE A 75 -5.11 -0.11 9.27
N HIS A 76 -6.16 -0.55 9.97
CA HIS A 76 -7.13 -1.50 9.40
C HIS A 76 -7.85 -0.91 8.18
N ARG A 77 -8.35 0.32 8.25
CA ARG A 77 -9.00 0.98 7.12
C ARG A 77 -8.09 1.13 5.92
N THR A 78 -6.83 1.52 6.13
CA THR A 78 -5.84 1.68 5.05
C THR A 78 -5.56 0.33 4.38
N ARG A 79 -5.44 -0.77 5.14
CA ARG A 79 -5.29 -2.12 4.56
C ARG A 79 -6.50 -2.55 3.76
N THR A 80 -7.71 -2.37 4.31
CA THR A 80 -8.95 -2.71 3.61
C THR A 80 -9.08 -1.91 2.32
N PHE A 81 -8.86 -0.59 2.39
CA PHE A 81 -8.90 0.29 1.24
C PHE A 81 -7.91 -0.14 0.15
N ALA A 82 -6.65 -0.38 0.51
CA ALA A 82 -5.63 -0.83 -0.43
C ALA A 82 -6.00 -2.16 -1.11
N ALA A 83 -6.57 -3.11 -0.35
CA ALA A 83 -7.08 -4.37 -0.92
C ALA A 83 -8.26 -4.14 -1.88
N THR A 84 -9.20 -3.27 -1.51
CA THR A 84 -10.35 -2.92 -2.36
C THR A 84 -9.91 -2.26 -3.66
N VAL A 85 -8.92 -1.35 -3.63
CA VAL A 85 -8.37 -0.74 -4.85
C VAL A 85 -7.76 -1.81 -5.76
N ARG A 86 -7.01 -2.78 -5.22
CA ARG A 86 -6.47 -3.88 -6.02
C ARG A 86 -7.56 -4.75 -6.64
N GLN A 87 -8.64 -5.03 -5.89
CA GLN A 87 -9.80 -5.74 -6.43
C GLN A 87 -10.49 -4.96 -7.55
N LEU A 88 -10.60 -3.63 -7.41
CA LEU A 88 -11.15 -2.76 -8.44
C LEU A 88 -10.34 -2.86 -9.75
N VAL A 89 -9.01 -2.88 -9.66
CA VAL A 89 -8.13 -3.09 -10.83
C VAL A 89 -8.36 -4.46 -11.47
N ALA A 90 -8.53 -5.52 -10.67
CA ALA A 90 -8.80 -6.85 -11.18
C ALA A 90 -10.14 -6.93 -11.95
N VAL A 91 -11.17 -6.24 -11.47
CA VAL A 91 -12.50 -6.18 -12.12
C VAL A 91 -12.48 -5.27 -13.36
N SER A 92 -11.72 -4.19 -13.34
CA SER A 92 -11.61 -3.24 -14.45
C SER A 92 -10.16 -2.89 -14.77
N PRO A 93 -9.43 -3.78 -15.48
CA PRO A 93 -8.02 -3.54 -15.81
C PRO A 93 -7.80 -2.28 -16.64
N GLY A 94 -8.78 -1.87 -17.45
CA GLY A 94 -8.70 -0.65 -18.26
C GLY A 94 -8.68 0.66 -17.45
N MET A 95 -9.05 0.61 -16.17
CA MET A 95 -9.10 1.77 -15.27
C MET A 95 -8.02 1.72 -14.18
N TRP A 96 -6.99 0.89 -14.37
CA TRP A 96 -5.98 0.63 -13.34
C TRP A 96 -5.28 1.90 -12.87
N ALA A 97 -4.98 2.83 -13.78
CA ALA A 97 -4.24 4.05 -13.47
C ALA A 97 -5.07 5.00 -12.60
N GLN A 98 -6.38 5.11 -12.87
CA GLN A 98 -7.31 5.89 -12.05
C GLN A 98 -7.48 5.25 -10.67
N ALA A 99 -7.63 3.92 -10.60
CA ALA A 99 -7.71 3.20 -9.33
C ALA A 99 -6.42 3.39 -8.51
N ALA A 100 -5.25 3.33 -9.14
CA ALA A 100 -3.95 3.59 -8.51
C ALA A 100 -3.84 5.01 -7.93
N CYS A 101 -4.41 6.03 -8.60
CA CYS A 101 -4.43 7.40 -8.06
C CYS A 101 -5.18 7.48 -6.72
N LEU A 102 -6.21 6.66 -6.50
CA LEU A 102 -6.95 6.64 -5.24
C LEU A 102 -6.06 6.28 -4.03
N LEU A 103 -4.99 5.51 -4.23
CA LEU A 103 -4.01 5.21 -3.16
C LEU A 103 -3.22 6.45 -2.76
N VAL A 104 -2.81 7.25 -3.74
CA VAL A 104 -2.11 8.52 -3.52
C VAL A 104 -3.07 9.51 -2.85
N ASP A 105 -4.29 9.64 -3.37
CA ASP A 105 -5.33 10.51 -2.82
C ASP A 105 -5.67 10.16 -1.37
N TRP A 106 -5.71 8.87 -1.00
CA TRP A 106 -5.87 8.45 0.39
C TRP A 106 -4.72 8.93 1.27
N GLY A 107 -3.48 8.82 0.79
CA GLY A 107 -2.30 9.33 1.48
C GLY A 107 -2.37 10.84 1.69
N VAL A 108 -2.82 11.60 0.69
CA VAL A 108 -2.90 13.07 0.75
C VAL A 108 -4.09 13.55 1.57
N HIS A 109 -5.29 13.03 1.32
CA HIS A 109 -6.53 13.62 1.85
C HIS A 109 -7.05 12.93 3.10
N ILE A 110 -6.75 11.64 3.28
CA ILE A 110 -7.19 10.90 4.47
C ILE A 110 -6.08 10.92 5.51
N LEU A 111 -4.89 10.38 5.21
CA LEU A 111 -3.82 10.29 6.22
C LEU A 111 -3.39 11.67 6.73
N ARG A 112 -3.30 12.68 5.85
CA ARG A 112 -2.94 14.05 6.23
C ARG A 112 -4.15 14.95 6.54
N HIS A 113 -5.31 14.35 6.80
CA HIS A 113 -6.48 15.11 7.23
C HIS A 113 -6.23 15.77 8.61
N PRO A 114 -6.57 17.06 8.80
CA PRO A 114 -6.27 17.79 10.04
C PRO A 114 -6.83 17.15 11.33
N GLN A 115 -7.95 16.44 11.22
CA GLN A 115 -8.58 15.76 12.37
C GLN A 115 -7.85 14.48 12.79
N ILE A 116 -7.07 13.86 11.89
CA ILE A 116 -6.31 12.65 12.22
C ILE A 116 -5.06 12.99 13.03
N ARG A 117 -4.48 14.19 12.81
CA ARG A 117 -3.28 14.67 13.51
C ARG A 117 -2.13 13.67 13.39
N LEU A 118 -1.86 13.21 12.17
CA LEU A 118 -0.87 12.16 11.87
C LEU A 118 0.53 12.51 12.41
N GLU A 119 0.85 13.79 12.52
CA GLU A 119 2.10 14.32 13.10
C GLU A 119 2.35 13.86 14.54
N ARG A 120 1.30 13.44 15.26
CA ARG A 120 1.37 12.89 16.62
C ARG A 120 1.75 11.42 16.68
N PHE A 121 1.74 10.73 15.55
CA PHE A 121 1.98 9.29 15.51
C PHE A 121 3.49 9.04 15.57
N LEU A 122 3.87 7.85 16.08
CA LEU A 122 5.25 7.42 16.02
C LEU A 122 5.71 7.31 14.56
N ASN A 123 7.01 7.52 14.31
CA ASN A 123 7.54 7.44 12.96
C ASN A 123 7.25 6.08 12.30
N SER A 124 7.46 4.98 13.03
CA SER A 124 7.15 3.63 12.57
C SER A 124 5.67 3.41 12.25
N GLN A 125 4.76 4.07 12.97
CA GLN A 125 3.32 4.01 12.68
C GLN A 125 3.00 4.73 11.37
N ARG A 126 3.54 5.93 11.16
CA ARG A 126 3.38 6.68 9.90
C ARG A 126 3.95 5.91 8.72
N GLU A 127 5.18 5.41 8.85
CA GLU A 127 5.84 4.59 7.84
C GLU A 127 5.01 3.37 7.48
N SER A 128 4.44 2.66 8.46
CA SER A 128 3.60 1.49 8.20
C SER A 128 2.36 1.82 7.35
N LEU A 129 1.75 2.99 7.55
CA LEU A 129 0.57 3.43 6.79
C LEU A 129 0.94 3.74 5.33
N TYR A 130 2.01 4.50 5.12
CA TYR A 130 2.51 4.79 3.77
C TYR A 130 3.01 3.53 3.08
N TRP A 131 3.65 2.62 3.81
CA TRP A 131 4.11 1.34 3.27
C TRP A 131 2.97 0.52 2.70
N ILE A 132 1.81 0.46 3.37
CA ILE A 132 0.63 -0.27 2.85
C ILE A 132 0.18 0.30 1.50
N LEU A 133 0.14 1.63 1.38
CA LEU A 133 -0.29 2.30 0.15
C LEU A 133 0.75 2.15 -0.97
N ASP A 134 2.02 2.35 -0.65
CA ASP A 134 3.13 2.23 -1.59
C ASP A 134 3.26 0.80 -2.10
N ASP A 135 3.15 -0.20 -1.23
CA ASP A 135 3.18 -1.61 -1.59
C ASP A 135 2.00 -2.00 -2.51
N ALA A 136 0.80 -1.48 -2.24
CA ALA A 136 -0.35 -1.72 -3.10
C ALA A 136 -0.22 -1.04 -4.47
N LEU A 137 0.28 0.20 -4.50
CA LEU A 137 0.50 0.94 -5.74
C LEU A 137 1.55 0.24 -6.59
N LEU A 138 2.68 -0.13 -5.99
CA LEU A 138 3.76 -0.85 -6.64
C LEU A 138 3.29 -2.18 -7.23
N ARG A 139 2.47 -2.96 -6.51
CA ARG A 139 1.90 -4.20 -7.03
C ARG A 139 1.02 -3.97 -8.25
N ILE A 140 0.15 -2.96 -8.20
CA ILE A 140 -0.68 -2.60 -9.35
C ILE A 140 0.21 -2.25 -10.54
N CYS A 141 1.21 -1.39 -10.33
CA CYS A 141 2.13 -0.99 -11.40
C CYS A 141 2.90 -2.18 -11.98
N LEU A 142 3.40 -3.09 -11.14
CA LEU A 142 4.10 -4.30 -11.58
C LEU A 142 3.19 -5.27 -12.33
N ASP A 143 1.96 -5.48 -11.87
CA ASP A 143 0.98 -6.33 -12.55
C ASP A 143 0.59 -5.79 -13.93
N GLN A 144 0.78 -4.49 -14.19
CA GLN A 144 0.57 -3.90 -15.52
C GLN A 144 1.84 -3.86 -16.37
N TRP A 145 3.01 -3.74 -15.74
CA TRP A 145 4.30 -3.78 -16.41
C TRP A 145 4.64 -5.18 -16.93
N ASP A 146 4.45 -6.17 -16.05
CA ASP A 146 4.70 -7.57 -16.27
C ASP A 146 3.48 -8.37 -15.78
N PRO A 147 2.46 -8.55 -16.65
CA PRO A 147 1.24 -9.25 -16.29
C PRO A 147 1.54 -10.69 -15.91
N PRO A 148 1.00 -11.21 -14.80
CA PRO A 148 1.22 -12.60 -14.42
C PRO A 148 0.76 -13.53 -15.55
N LEU A 149 1.61 -14.50 -15.91
CA LEU A 149 1.43 -15.44 -17.03
C LEU A 149 0.07 -16.17 -17.03
N LEU A 150 -0.60 -16.24 -15.87
CA LEU A 150 -1.93 -16.83 -15.68
C LEU A 150 -3.07 -16.07 -16.40
N ALA A 151 -2.84 -14.84 -16.87
CA ALA A 151 -3.81 -14.09 -17.67
C ALA A 151 -3.72 -14.39 -19.19
N ALA A 152 -2.65 -15.04 -19.64
CA ALA A 152 -2.51 -15.47 -21.03
C ALA A 152 -3.20 -16.81 -21.24
N VAL A 153 -4.53 -16.85 -21.18
CA VAL A 153 -5.31 -17.92 -21.82
C VAL A 153 -5.40 -17.55 -23.29
N PRO A 154 -4.71 -18.24 -24.20
CA PRO A 154 -4.99 -18.08 -25.61
C PRO A 154 -6.38 -18.67 -25.82
N THR A 155 -7.34 -17.85 -26.24
CA THR A 155 -8.55 -18.36 -26.90
C THR A 155 -8.10 -19.09 -28.15
N LEU A 156 -7.86 -20.39 -28.00
CA LEU A 156 -7.50 -21.31 -29.05
C LEU A 156 -8.74 -21.52 -29.92
N HIS A 157 -8.98 -20.60 -30.86
CA HIS A 157 -9.91 -20.86 -31.96
C HIS A 157 -9.23 -21.90 -32.86
N LYS A 158 -9.55 -23.16 -32.57
CA LYS A 158 -9.22 -24.32 -33.36
C LYS A 158 -10.07 -24.26 -34.63
N ASP A 159 -9.53 -23.68 -35.70
CA ASP A 159 -10.05 -23.94 -37.04
C ASP A 159 -9.74 -25.39 -37.41
N PRO A 160 -10.74 -26.24 -37.72
CA PRO A 160 -10.48 -27.47 -38.45
C PRO A 160 -10.61 -27.17 -39.94
N SER A 161 -9.48 -27.19 -40.62
CA SER A 161 -9.40 -27.34 -42.06
C SER A 161 -9.92 -28.73 -42.48
N GLY A 162 -10.72 -28.76 -43.55
CA GLY A 162 -11.10 -29.97 -44.27
C GLY A 162 -11.95 -29.64 -45.52
N PRO A 163 -11.82 -30.37 -46.65
CA PRO A 163 -11.52 -29.74 -47.94
C PRO A 163 -12.57 -29.96 -49.06
N SER A 164 -12.39 -29.18 -50.15
CA SER A 164 -12.71 -29.50 -51.55
C SER A 164 -14.19 -29.56 -52.00
N SER A 165 -14.60 -28.67 -52.91
CA SER A 165 -14.86 -29.02 -54.32
C SER A 165 -15.45 -27.88 -55.17
N ARG A 166 -15.24 -28.04 -56.47
CA ARG A 166 -15.42 -27.17 -57.64
C ARG A 166 -16.88 -26.77 -57.99
N ALA A 167 -16.94 -25.58 -58.61
CA ALA A 167 -17.69 -25.19 -59.82
C ALA A 167 -19.20 -24.86 -59.75
N SER A 168 -19.52 -23.65 -60.21
CA SER A 168 -20.43 -23.33 -61.34
C SER A 168 -21.30 -22.09 -61.11
N SER A 169 -21.27 -21.23 -62.12
CA SER A 169 -22.01 -20.00 -62.37
C SER A 169 -23.53 -20.14 -62.42
N SER A 170 -24.29 -19.11 -62.01
CA SER A 170 -25.29 -18.42 -62.85
C SER A 170 -26.07 -17.33 -62.09
N THR A 171 -26.63 -16.46 -62.91
CA THR A 171 -27.14 -15.09 -62.74
C THR A 171 -28.53 -14.99 -62.10
N SER A 172 -28.82 -13.79 -61.55
CA SER A 172 -30.08 -13.01 -61.65
C SER A 172 -31.02 -12.84 -60.43
N SER A 173 -31.21 -11.55 -60.10
CA SER A 173 -32.47 -10.82 -59.80
C SER A 173 -33.20 -10.95 -58.45
N SER A 174 -33.01 -9.88 -57.64
CA SER A 174 -34.03 -9.04 -56.97
C SER A 174 -35.37 -9.64 -56.49
N LEU A 175 -35.64 -9.54 -55.18
CA LEU A 175 -36.85 -8.86 -54.66
C LEU A 175 -36.75 -8.63 -53.13
N SER A 176 -37.13 -7.41 -52.78
CA SER A 176 -37.14 -6.72 -51.50
C SER A 176 -38.07 -7.29 -50.43
N SER A 177 -37.64 -7.30 -49.16
CA SER A 177 -38.47 -7.19 -47.94
C SER A 177 -37.61 -6.85 -46.69
N PRO A 178 -38.16 -6.21 -45.65
CA PRO A 178 -37.45 -5.27 -44.76
C PRO A 178 -36.76 -5.91 -43.54
N PRO A 179 -35.81 -5.20 -42.88
CA PRO A 179 -34.93 -5.79 -41.87
C PRO A 179 -35.59 -5.91 -40.49
N SER A 180 -35.46 -7.09 -39.90
CA SER A 180 -35.62 -7.34 -38.46
C SER A 180 -34.40 -6.80 -37.69
N PRO A 181 -34.57 -6.42 -36.41
CA PRO A 181 -33.57 -5.63 -35.67
C PRO A 181 -32.27 -6.40 -35.49
N SER A 182 -31.22 -5.85 -36.07
CA SER A 182 -29.84 -6.28 -35.91
C SER A 182 -29.47 -6.28 -34.43
N HIS A 183 -29.23 -7.46 -33.88
CA HIS A 183 -28.29 -7.61 -32.78
C HIS A 183 -26.98 -6.95 -33.22
N SER A 184 -26.67 -5.80 -32.64
CA SER A 184 -25.36 -5.18 -32.76
C SER A 184 -24.35 -6.15 -32.16
N LEU A 185 -23.76 -6.96 -33.03
CA LEU A 185 -22.48 -7.61 -32.82
C LEU A 185 -21.51 -6.49 -32.42
N SER A 186 -21.32 -6.39 -31.11
CA SER A 186 -20.28 -5.58 -30.51
C SER A 186 -18.97 -6.20 -30.98
N THR A 187 -18.46 -5.69 -32.09
CA THR A 187 -17.12 -5.95 -32.59
C THR A 187 -16.18 -5.56 -31.45
N SER A 188 -15.78 -6.55 -30.66
CA SER A 188 -14.75 -6.45 -29.65
C SER A 188 -13.44 -6.20 -30.38
N ALA A 189 -13.24 -4.96 -30.80
CA ALA A 189 -11.93 -4.44 -31.18
C ALA A 189 -11.02 -4.66 -29.97
N ALA A 190 -10.07 -5.57 -30.11
CA ALA A 190 -9.00 -5.77 -29.15
C ALA A 190 -8.38 -4.40 -28.87
N ARG A 191 -8.65 -3.84 -27.67
CA ARG A 191 -8.13 -2.52 -27.30
C ARG A 191 -6.62 -2.63 -27.32
N VAL A 192 -5.99 -1.90 -28.24
CA VAL A 192 -4.54 -1.73 -28.25
C VAL A 192 -4.16 -1.11 -26.92
N ALA A 193 -3.39 -1.85 -26.11
CA ALA A 193 -2.90 -1.37 -24.83
C ALA A 193 -2.14 -0.05 -25.05
N ALA A 194 -2.46 0.97 -24.24
CA ALA A 194 -1.81 2.26 -24.35
C ALA A 194 -0.29 2.12 -24.10
N PRO A 195 0.56 2.92 -24.77
CA PRO A 195 1.99 3.02 -24.45
C PRO A 195 2.22 3.25 -22.95
N TRP A 196 3.28 2.67 -22.37
CA TRP A 196 3.53 2.71 -20.92
C TRP A 196 3.64 4.14 -20.37
N ASP A 197 4.30 5.04 -21.10
CA ASP A 197 4.41 6.47 -20.80
C ASP A 197 3.04 7.16 -20.73
N VAL A 198 2.10 6.76 -21.58
CA VAL A 198 0.72 7.27 -21.59
C VAL A 198 -0.10 6.64 -20.48
N ALA A 199 0.02 5.32 -20.27
CA ALA A 199 -0.75 4.56 -19.29
C ALA A 199 -0.41 4.97 -17.85
N THR A 200 0.86 5.24 -17.54
CA THR A 200 1.32 5.63 -16.20
C THR A 200 1.18 7.12 -15.90
N ARG A 201 0.87 7.95 -16.91
CA ARG A 201 0.78 9.41 -16.77
C ARG A 201 -0.14 9.87 -15.64
N PRO A 202 -1.35 9.31 -15.43
CA PRO A 202 -2.21 9.73 -14.33
C PRO A 202 -1.55 9.53 -12.96
N VAL A 203 -0.94 8.36 -12.74
CA VAL A 203 -0.27 8.02 -11.48
C VAL A 203 0.94 8.92 -11.24
N ARG A 204 1.77 9.11 -12.26
CA ARG A 204 2.94 10.01 -12.16
C ARG A 204 2.54 11.46 -11.86
N ARG A 205 1.44 11.93 -12.46
CA ARG A 205 0.91 13.27 -12.17
C ARG A 205 0.44 13.38 -10.72
N SER A 206 -0.39 12.44 -10.26
CA SER A 206 -0.90 12.43 -8.88
C SER A 206 0.25 12.38 -7.87
N LEU A 207 1.27 11.54 -8.10
CA LEU A 207 2.47 11.50 -7.26
C LEU A 207 3.25 12.82 -7.27
N ALA A 208 3.44 13.45 -8.44
CA ALA A 208 4.15 14.72 -8.55
C ALA A 208 3.40 15.87 -7.85
N GLU A 209 2.08 15.95 -8.00
CA GLU A 209 1.23 16.93 -7.32
C GLU A 209 1.34 16.79 -5.81
N ALA A 210 1.27 15.55 -5.31
CA ALA A 210 1.41 15.26 -3.88
C ALA A 210 2.84 15.47 -3.35
N GLN A 211 3.88 15.24 -4.16
CA GLN A 211 5.28 15.45 -3.78
C GLN A 211 5.56 16.90 -3.36
N HIS A 212 4.85 17.88 -3.94
CA HIS A 212 4.98 19.29 -3.55
C HIS A 212 4.52 19.58 -2.12
N LEU A 213 3.68 18.72 -1.54
CA LEU A 213 3.17 18.85 -0.17
C LEU A 213 4.07 18.19 0.87
N VAL A 214 4.94 17.26 0.45
CA VAL A 214 5.79 16.47 1.34
C VAL A 214 6.70 17.34 2.23
N PRO A 215 7.37 18.40 1.72
CA PRO A 215 8.17 19.29 2.58
C PRO A 215 7.35 20.02 3.64
N LEU A 216 6.12 20.43 3.31
CA LEU A 216 5.21 21.09 4.26
C LEU A 216 4.81 20.13 5.38
N TRP A 217 4.53 18.87 5.04
CA TRP A 217 4.23 17.85 6.03
C TRP A 217 5.44 17.51 6.90
N GLY A 218 6.64 17.45 6.32
CA GLY A 218 7.88 17.26 7.08
C GLY A 218 8.11 18.39 8.10
N GLN A 219 7.80 19.63 7.74
CA GLN A 219 7.85 20.76 8.69
C GLN A 219 6.82 20.62 9.82
N GLN A 220 5.58 20.25 9.50
CA GLN A 220 4.55 19.99 10.53
C GLN A 220 4.96 18.87 11.49
N ASP A 221 5.57 17.79 10.96
CA ASP A 221 6.07 16.66 11.75
C ASP A 221 7.22 17.10 12.68
N VAL A 222 8.14 17.96 12.22
CA VAL A 222 9.20 18.56 13.04
C VAL A 222 8.63 19.49 14.12
N GLU A 223 7.66 20.34 13.78
CA GLU A 223 7.03 21.26 14.73
C GLU A 223 6.31 20.52 15.85
N GLU A 224 5.56 19.46 15.54
CA GLU A 224 4.92 18.65 16.57
C GLU A 224 5.97 17.96 17.44
N THR A 225 7.04 17.42 16.85
CA THR A 225 8.13 16.76 17.60
C THR A 225 8.82 17.72 18.58
N LYS A 226 9.06 18.97 18.18
CA LYS A 226 9.68 20.00 19.04
C LYS A 226 8.86 20.31 20.30
N LYS A 227 7.53 20.17 20.25
CA LYS A 227 6.64 20.42 21.41
C LYS A 227 6.91 19.47 22.58
N TRP A 228 7.45 18.30 22.30
CA TRP A 228 7.61 17.23 23.29
C TRP A 228 9.00 17.21 23.94
N SER A 229 9.92 18.12 23.54
CA SER A 229 11.23 18.34 24.15
C SER A 229 12.02 17.05 24.49
N VAL A 230 11.86 16.00 23.67
CA VAL A 230 12.55 14.72 23.91
C VAL A 230 13.99 14.83 23.38
N PRO A 231 15.03 14.60 24.21
CA PRO A 231 16.43 14.65 23.77
C PRO A 231 16.75 13.74 22.58
N ALA A 232 15.98 12.66 22.41
CA ALA A 232 16.12 11.71 21.29
C ALA A 232 15.77 12.30 19.91
N CYS A 233 15.23 13.52 19.84
CA CYS A 233 14.86 14.18 18.59
C CYS A 233 15.69 15.44 18.29
N GLU A 234 16.80 15.64 19.02
CA GLU A 234 17.76 16.71 18.74
C GLU A 234 18.38 16.47 17.34
N GLY A 235 18.05 17.34 16.38
CA GLY A 235 18.47 17.18 14.98
C GLY A 235 17.45 16.55 14.03
N ALA A 236 16.18 16.35 14.44
CA ALA A 236 15.12 15.91 13.52
C ALA A 236 14.98 16.86 12.32
N MET A 237 15.23 16.34 11.12
CA MET A 237 15.10 17.07 9.86
C MET A 237 13.80 16.72 9.16
N ALA A 238 13.22 17.68 8.43
CA ALA A 238 12.01 17.45 7.63
C ALA A 238 12.19 16.25 6.69
N GLU A 239 13.36 16.16 6.06
CA GLU A 239 13.78 15.09 5.14
C GLU A 239 13.59 13.68 5.70
N TRP A 240 13.77 13.49 7.03
CA TRP A 240 13.61 12.17 7.65
C TRP A 240 12.16 11.67 7.59
N PHE A 241 11.20 12.58 7.60
CA PHE A 241 9.78 12.27 7.50
C PHE A 241 9.31 12.12 6.04
N GLU A 242 10.17 12.46 5.07
CA GLU A 242 9.90 12.34 3.63
C GLU A 242 10.28 10.95 3.08
N VAL A 243 11.26 10.27 3.70
CA VAL A 243 11.89 9.03 3.18
C VAL A 243 10.90 7.88 2.94
N GLY A 244 9.76 7.87 3.61
CA GLY A 244 8.75 6.80 3.53
C GLY A 244 7.63 7.00 2.51
N TRP A 245 7.47 8.19 1.93
CA TRP A 245 6.28 8.49 1.12
C TRP A 245 6.43 7.97 -0.33
N PHE A 246 5.66 6.93 -0.68
CA PHE A 246 5.60 6.31 -2.03
C PHE A 246 6.96 6.07 -2.72
N ARG A 247 8.02 5.83 -1.93
CA ARG A 247 9.40 5.78 -2.41
C ARG A 247 9.63 4.63 -3.40
N ARG A 248 9.02 3.46 -3.18
CA ARG A 248 9.22 2.29 -4.04
C ARG A 248 8.48 2.49 -5.36
N SER A 249 7.22 2.92 -5.30
CA SER A 249 6.42 3.15 -6.51
C SER A 249 7.00 4.26 -7.38
N THR A 250 7.47 5.36 -6.80
CA THR A 250 8.12 6.45 -7.54
C THR A 250 9.41 5.98 -8.23
N SER A 251 10.26 5.24 -7.50
CA SER A 251 11.49 4.65 -8.05
C SER A 251 11.17 3.67 -9.19
N PHE A 252 10.19 2.80 -9.00
CA PHE A 252 9.76 1.84 -10.02
C PHE A 252 9.23 2.56 -11.28
N LEU A 253 8.37 3.57 -11.13
CA LEU A 253 7.83 4.31 -12.26
C LEU A 253 8.91 5.05 -13.04
N ALA A 254 9.91 5.61 -12.36
CA ALA A 254 11.05 6.24 -13.01
C ALA A 254 11.88 5.22 -13.81
N GLN A 255 12.25 4.10 -13.17
CA GLN A 255 13.06 3.04 -13.80
C GLN A 255 12.33 2.37 -14.97
N SER A 256 11.08 1.93 -14.78
CA SER A 256 10.26 1.29 -15.82
C SER A 256 10.00 2.21 -17.01
N THR A 257 9.74 3.51 -16.77
CA THR A 257 9.61 4.50 -17.85
C THR A 257 10.91 4.58 -18.65
N ARG A 258 12.06 4.64 -17.98
CA ARG A 258 13.34 4.76 -18.67
C ARG A 258 13.67 3.52 -19.50
N VAL A 259 13.46 2.32 -18.93
CA VAL A 259 13.61 1.05 -19.66
C VAL A 259 12.69 1.01 -20.88
N TYR A 260 11.42 1.44 -20.73
CA TYR A 260 10.48 1.51 -21.84
C TYR A 260 10.94 2.47 -22.96
N GLU A 261 11.53 3.62 -22.61
CA GLU A 261 12.06 4.58 -23.59
C GLU A 261 13.25 4.01 -24.38
N ILE A 262 14.15 3.28 -23.74
CA ILE A 262 15.28 2.60 -24.40
C ILE A 262 14.73 1.60 -25.41
N TRP A 263 13.79 0.74 -24.99
CA TRP A 263 13.12 -0.22 -25.86
C TRP A 263 12.41 0.43 -27.04
N ARG A 264 11.68 1.52 -26.79
CA ARG A 264 10.96 2.27 -27.83
C ARG A 264 11.93 2.89 -28.84
N THR A 265 13.05 3.42 -28.38
CA THR A 265 14.09 4.01 -29.24
C THR A 265 14.76 2.94 -30.09
N MET A 266 15.14 1.82 -29.48
CA MET A 266 15.70 0.66 -30.18
C MET A 266 14.80 0.16 -31.30
N ARG A 267 13.51 -0.04 -31.03
CA ARG A 267 12.54 -0.48 -32.05
C ARG A 267 12.40 0.51 -33.21
N ARG A 268 12.45 1.82 -32.92
CA ARG A 268 12.39 2.87 -33.96
C ARG A 268 13.64 2.89 -34.83
N VAL A 269 14.82 2.82 -34.22
CA VAL A 269 16.12 2.87 -34.94
C VAL A 269 16.32 1.62 -35.78
N ALA A 270 16.02 0.45 -35.23
CA ALA A 270 16.14 -0.82 -35.94
C ALA A 270 15.07 -1.08 -37.00
N ARG A 271 14.00 -0.26 -37.08
CA ARG A 271 12.81 -0.51 -37.91
C ARG A 271 12.23 -1.93 -37.75
N GLY A 272 12.40 -2.54 -36.57
CA GLY A 272 12.01 -3.93 -36.29
C GLY A 272 12.87 -5.00 -36.98
N GLN A 273 14.02 -4.66 -37.56
CA GLN A 273 14.91 -5.60 -38.27
C GLN A 273 16.01 -6.20 -37.38
N LEU A 274 16.13 -5.76 -36.13
CA LEU A 274 17.13 -6.30 -35.20
C LEU A 274 16.62 -7.61 -34.59
N PRO A 275 17.43 -8.69 -34.57
CA PRO A 275 17.12 -9.89 -33.79
C PRO A 275 16.88 -9.55 -32.31
N ALA A 276 15.98 -10.28 -31.66
CA ALA A 276 15.57 -10.00 -30.29
C ALA A 276 16.74 -10.10 -29.31
N GLU A 277 17.67 -11.02 -29.56
CA GLU A 277 18.86 -11.27 -28.75
C GLU A 277 19.80 -10.06 -28.77
N LEU A 278 20.00 -9.47 -29.96
CA LEU A 278 20.84 -8.29 -30.13
C LEU A 278 20.16 -7.03 -29.57
N ALA A 279 18.83 -6.95 -29.68
CA ALA A 279 18.05 -5.89 -29.05
C ALA A 279 18.17 -5.94 -27.52
N ASN A 280 18.06 -7.13 -26.93
CA ASN A 280 18.24 -7.36 -25.50
C ASN A 280 19.64 -6.97 -25.05
N ALA A 281 20.69 -7.42 -25.74
CA ALA A 281 22.08 -7.10 -25.39
C ALA A 281 22.34 -5.58 -25.39
N ILE A 282 21.84 -4.85 -26.39
CA ILE A 282 22.00 -3.39 -26.43
C ILE A 282 21.19 -2.70 -25.33
N VAL A 283 19.96 -3.17 -25.04
CA VAL A 283 19.17 -2.64 -23.94
C VAL A 283 19.87 -2.87 -22.60
N GLU A 284 20.44 -4.05 -22.39
CA GLU A 284 21.22 -4.40 -21.20
C GLU A 284 22.47 -3.51 -21.06
N ASP A 285 23.22 -3.31 -22.15
CA ASP A 285 24.40 -2.44 -22.16
C ASP A 285 24.05 -0.98 -21.83
N VAL A 286 22.97 -0.45 -22.43
CA VAL A 286 22.50 0.92 -22.16
C VAL A 286 21.96 1.02 -20.73
N ALA A 287 21.22 0.03 -20.25
CA ALA A 287 20.72 -0.02 -18.88
C ALA A 287 21.87 -0.05 -17.86
N ALA A 288 22.92 -0.85 -18.12
CA ALA A 288 24.12 -0.90 -17.29
C ALA A 288 24.85 0.45 -17.28
N PHE A 289 25.01 1.08 -18.44
CA PHE A 289 25.63 2.42 -18.55
C PHE A 289 24.85 3.48 -17.77
N GLU A 290 23.52 3.45 -17.84
CA GLU A 290 22.64 4.39 -17.14
C GLU A 290 22.38 4.02 -15.66
N LYS A 291 22.99 2.94 -15.17
CA LYS A 291 22.80 2.40 -13.81
C LYS A 291 21.33 2.07 -13.51
N LEU A 292 20.60 1.65 -14.54
CA LEU A 292 19.26 1.10 -14.39
C LEU A 292 19.34 -0.32 -13.83
N PRO A 293 18.29 -0.77 -13.12
CA PRO A 293 18.21 -2.14 -12.65
C PRO A 293 18.30 -3.13 -13.83
N LEU A 294 19.30 -4.00 -13.79
CA LEU A 294 19.47 -5.12 -14.72
C LEU A 294 18.65 -6.30 -14.19
N GLY A 295 17.81 -6.90 -15.04
CA GLY A 295 16.97 -8.06 -14.68
C GLY A 295 15.48 -7.75 -14.53
N ASP A 296 14.74 -8.71 -13.98
CA ASP A 296 13.29 -8.57 -13.80
C ASP A 296 12.99 -7.58 -12.65
N LEU A 297 12.30 -6.49 -13.00
CA LEU A 297 11.83 -5.51 -12.02
C LEU A 297 10.92 -6.15 -10.97
N ARG A 298 10.14 -7.17 -11.32
CA ARG A 298 9.28 -7.87 -10.37
C ARG A 298 10.11 -8.56 -9.29
N GLU A 299 11.16 -9.29 -9.67
CA GLU A 299 12.07 -9.93 -8.72
C GLU A 299 12.82 -8.93 -7.83
N MET A 300 13.23 -7.79 -8.40
CA MET A 300 13.91 -6.74 -7.63
C MET A 300 13.02 -6.13 -6.54
N TYR A 301 11.75 -5.88 -6.86
CA TYR A 301 10.81 -5.22 -5.95
C TYR A 301 10.06 -6.22 -5.06
N PHE A 302 9.93 -7.48 -5.46
CA PHE A 302 9.34 -8.58 -4.70
C PHE A 302 10.21 -9.83 -4.80
N PRO A 303 11.36 -9.88 -4.10
CA PRO A 303 12.21 -11.06 -4.10
C PRO A 303 11.43 -12.24 -3.51
N THR A 304 11.34 -13.33 -4.26
CA THR A 304 10.89 -14.61 -3.71
C THR A 304 11.91 -15.04 -2.66
N ALA A 305 11.44 -15.33 -1.45
CA ALA A 305 12.34 -15.81 -0.39
C ALA A 305 13.04 -17.09 -0.90
N SER A 306 14.34 -16.99 -1.12
CA SER A 306 15.24 -18.08 -1.48
C SER A 306 15.53 -18.96 -0.28
#